data_AF-A0A660TPT3-F1
#
_entry.id   AF-A0A660TPT3-F1
#
_cell.length_a   1.000
_cell.length_b   1.000
_cell.length_c   1.000
_cell.angle_alpha   90.00
_cell.angle_beta   90.00
_cell.angle_gamma   90.00
#
_symmetry.space_group_name_H-M   'P 1'
#
loop_
_entity.id
_entity.type
_entity.pdbx_description
1 polymer ?
#
loop_
_entity_poly.entity_id
_entity_poly.type
_entity_poly.pdbx_seq_one_letter_code
_entity_poly.pdbx_strand_id
1 'polypeptide(L)'
;MIASKIGLSLLINKTDNNSFFFIKVMTYKTVYEMRQELESVNLKIIRYDNKLKYECEVGSYEYHKTLKEQEELIKKKKELENGLRLIKQFER
;
A
#
# COMPACT_ATOMS: atom_id res chain seq x y z
N MET A 1 -2.22 28.01 -18.50
CA MET A 1 -1.64 26.65 -18.44
C MET A 1 -2.65 25.72 -17.76
N ILE A 2 -3.65 25.29 -18.52
CA ILE A 2 -4.68 24.33 -18.08
C ILE A 2 -4.62 23.24 -19.14
N ALA A 3 -3.82 22.21 -18.89
CA ALA A 3 -3.87 20.98 -19.68
C ALA A 3 -5.26 20.39 -19.41
N SER A 4 -6.15 20.70 -20.34
CA SER A 4 -7.59 20.57 -20.24
C SER A 4 -7.99 19.12 -20.02
N LYS A 5 -9.14 18.96 -19.35
CA LYS A 5 -9.88 17.74 -18.98
C LYS A 5 -10.13 16.71 -20.09
N ILE A 6 -9.54 16.90 -21.26
CA ILE A 6 -9.72 16.11 -22.48
C ILE A 6 -8.91 14.80 -22.44
N GLY A 7 -7.83 14.73 -21.65
CA GLY A 7 -6.98 13.55 -21.53
C GLY A 7 -7.60 12.35 -20.80
N LEU A 8 -8.64 12.55 -19.97
CA LEU A 8 -9.38 11.45 -19.34
C LEU A 8 -10.68 11.10 -20.07
N SER A 9 -11.27 12.03 -20.82
CA SER A 9 -12.54 11.81 -21.52
C SER A 9 -12.40 11.01 -22.81
N LEU A 10 -11.19 10.82 -23.34
CA LEU A 10 -10.96 10.08 -24.58
C LEU A 10 -10.72 8.57 -24.43
N LEU A 11 -10.73 8.04 -23.20
CA LEU A 11 -10.69 6.59 -22.94
C LEU A 11 -12.08 5.98 -22.71
N ILE A 12 -13.15 6.76 -22.85
CA ILE A 12 -14.55 6.31 -22.74
C ILE A 12 -15.25 6.52 -24.08
N ASN A 13 -14.63 6.10 -25.19
CA ASN A 13 -15.30 6.05 -26.48
C ASN A 13 -15.02 4.69 -27.13
N LYS A 14 -16.08 3.86 -27.15
CA LYS A 14 -16.16 2.43 -27.52
C LYS A 14 -15.81 1.46 -26.37
N THR A 15 -16.85 1.14 -25.60
CA THR A 15 -16.90 -0.01 -24.70
C THR A 15 -16.80 -1.31 -25.48
N ASP A 16 -15.58 -1.77 -25.72
CA ASP A 16 -15.34 -3.19 -25.90
C ASP A 16 -15.43 -3.84 -24.51
N ASN A 17 -16.33 -4.81 -24.33
CA ASN A 17 -16.47 -5.56 -23.07
C ASN A 17 -15.12 -6.14 -22.58
N ASN A 18 -14.17 -6.36 -23.49
CA ASN A 18 -12.81 -6.75 -23.18
C ASN A 18 -12.06 -5.69 -22.35
N SER A 19 -12.15 -4.39 -22.69
CA SER A 19 -11.42 -3.33 -21.99
C SER A 19 -11.87 -3.18 -20.52
N PHE A 20 -13.19 -3.28 -20.28
CA PHE A 20 -13.74 -3.28 -18.93
C PHE A 20 -13.30 -4.50 -18.10
N PHE A 21 -13.25 -5.69 -18.72
CA PHE A 21 -12.74 -6.90 -18.07
C PHE A 21 -11.26 -6.77 -17.70
N PHE A 22 -10.41 -6.25 -18.59
CA PHE A 22 -8.98 -6.03 -18.32
C PHE A 22 -8.76 -5.05 -17.17
N ILE A 23 -9.51 -3.94 -17.12
CA ILE A 23 -9.42 -2.97 -16.01
C ILE A 23 -9.78 -3.66 -14.68
N LYS A 24 -10.88 -4.42 -14.64
CA LYS A 24 -11.32 -5.13 -13.43
C LYS A 24 -10.30 -6.16 -12.95
N VAL A 25 -9.67 -6.91 -13.86
CA VAL A 25 -8.63 -7.90 -13.53
C VAL A 25 -7.38 -7.21 -12.98
N MET A 26 -6.96 -6.09 -13.58
CA MET A 26 -5.80 -5.32 -13.11
C MET A 26 -6.06 -4.74 -11.71
N THR A 27 -7.25 -4.17 -11.45
CA THR A 27 -7.61 -3.67 -10.12
C THR A 27 -7.61 -4.77 -9.07
N TYR A 28 -8.17 -5.95 -9.38
CA TYR A 28 -8.15 -7.10 -8.47
C TYR A 28 -6.73 -7.57 -8.13
N LYS A 29 -5.86 -7.64 -9.15
CA LYS A 29 -4.46 -8.03 -8.96
C LYS A 29 -3.72 -7.02 -8.08
N THR A 30 -3.88 -5.72 -8.33
CA THR A 30 -3.28 -4.66 -7.50
C THR A 30 -3.77 -4.73 -6.06
N VAL A 31 -5.08 -4.92 -5.83
CA VAL A 31 -5.63 -5.08 -4.47
C VAL A 31 -5.03 -6.31 -3.77
N TYR A 32 -4.89 -7.42 -4.50
CA TYR A 32 -4.30 -8.63 -3.96
C TYR A 32 -2.83 -8.43 -3.56
N GLU A 33 -2.03 -7.84 -4.44
CA GLU A 33 -0.62 -7.53 -4.18
C GLU A 33 -0.45 -6.58 -2.99
N MET A 34 -1.27 -5.52 -2.92
CA MET A 34 -1.25 -4.59 -1.78
C MET A 34 -1.62 -5.26 -0.46
N ARG A 35 -2.56 -6.22 -0.47
CA ARG A 35 -2.91 -6.99 0.75
C ARG A 35 -1.77 -7.91 1.18
N GLN A 36 -1.13 -8.60 0.23
CA GLN A 36 0.04 -9.43 0.50
C GLN A 36 1.20 -8.59 1.07
N GLU A 37 1.43 -7.41 0.50
CA GLU A 37 2.44 -6.48 1.00
C GLU A 37 2.10 -5.98 2.40
N LEU A 38 0.83 -5.65 2.66
CA LEU A 38 0.36 -5.23 3.99
C LEU A 38 0.56 -6.32 5.04
N GLU A 39 0.27 -7.58 4.71
CA GLU A 39 0.53 -8.73 5.57
C GLU A 39 2.02 -8.89 5.88
N SER A 40 2.87 -8.79 4.84
CA SER A 40 4.33 -8.82 5.00
C SER A 40 4.84 -7.71 5.92
N VAL A 41 4.33 -6.48 5.75
CA VAL A 41 4.68 -5.33 6.59
C VAL A 41 4.25 -5.54 8.03
N ASN A 42 3.03 -6.04 8.27
CA ASN A 42 2.55 -6.36 9.62
C ASN A 42 3.46 -7.39 10.33
N LEU A 43 3.84 -8.46 9.64
CA LEU A 43 4.75 -9.46 10.19
C LEU A 43 6.12 -8.88 10.52
N LYS A 44 6.64 -7.98 9.69
CA LYS A 44 7.90 -7.26 9.98
C LYS A 44 7.76 -6.40 11.22
N ILE A 45 6.70 -5.59 11.35
CA ILE A 45 6.48 -4.74 12.53
C ILE A 45 6.51 -5.59 13.82
N ILE A 46 5.82 -6.73 13.85
CA ILE A 46 5.81 -7.64 15.00
C ILE A 46 7.22 -8.17 15.32
N ARG A 47 8.02 -8.51 14.31
CA ARG A 47 9.41 -8.93 14.51
C ARG A 47 10.26 -7.82 15.11
N TYR A 48 10.08 -6.59 14.65
CA TYR A 48 10.76 -5.42 15.19
C TYR A 48 10.33 -5.11 16.63
N ASP A 49 9.04 -5.25 16.96
CA ASP A 49 8.54 -5.14 18.34
C ASP A 49 9.24 -6.14 19.25
N ASN A 50 9.34 -7.40 18.82
CA ASN A 50 10.02 -8.44 19.58
C ASN A 50 11.51 -8.13 19.73
N LYS A 51 12.17 -7.69 18.66
CA LYS A 51 13.59 -7.32 18.67
C LYS A 51 13.86 -6.18 19.66
N LEU A 52 13.06 -5.11 19.62
CA LEU A 52 13.16 -3.98 20.56
C LEU A 52 12.93 -4.41 22.01
N LYS A 53 12.05 -5.39 22.25
CA LYS A 53 11.68 -5.84 23.58
C LYS A 53 12.69 -6.81 24.21
N TYR A 54 13.28 -7.69 23.41
CA TYR A 54 14.05 -8.83 23.92
C TYR A 54 15.51 -8.87 23.46
N GLU A 55 15.84 -8.24 22.33
CA GLU A 55 17.17 -8.39 21.70
C GLU A 55 18.00 -7.10 21.76
N CYS A 56 17.36 -5.94 21.94
CA CYS A 56 18.04 -4.65 22.00
C CYS A 56 18.11 -4.09 23.42
N GLU A 57 19.29 -3.65 23.85
CA GLU A 57 19.43 -2.84 25.06
C GLU A 57 18.83 -1.45 24.83
N VAL A 58 17.97 -1.00 25.74
CA VAL A 58 17.28 0.30 25.63
C VAL A 58 18.29 1.44 25.57
N GLY A 59 18.16 2.32 24.59
CA GLY A 59 19.07 3.45 24.37
C GLY A 59 20.36 3.10 23.62
N SER A 60 20.60 1.83 23.30
CA SER A 60 21.70 1.45 22.42
C SER A 60 21.50 1.96 20.99
N TYR A 61 22.60 2.05 20.24
CA TYR A 61 22.56 2.36 18.81
C TYR A 61 21.64 1.42 18.05
N GLU A 62 21.73 0.10 18.33
CA GLU A 62 20.88 -0.91 17.68
C GLU A 62 19.40 -0.77 18.04
N TYR A 63 19.08 -0.36 19.26
CA TYR A 63 17.71 -0.04 19.66
C TYR A 63 17.15 1.13 18.84
N HIS A 64 17.88 2.24 18.78
CA HIS A 64 17.43 3.42 18.02
C HIS A 64 17.34 3.16 16.52
N LYS A 65 18.28 2.39 15.96
CA LYS A 65 18.23 1.97 14.56
C LYS A 65 17.00 1.09 14.29
N THR A 66 16.77 0.09 15.13
CA THR A 66 15.62 -0.82 15.01
C THR A 66 14.30 -0.05 15.16
N LEU A 67 14.23 0.92 16.08
CA LEU A 67 13.05 1.77 16.28
C LEU A 67 12.74 2.61 15.02
N LYS A 68 13.76 3.23 14.42
CA LYS A 68 13.60 4.04 13.19
C LYS A 68 13.09 3.20 12.02
N GLU A 69 13.66 2.00 11.82
CA GLU A 69 13.21 1.07 10.78
C GLU A 69 11.76 0.62 11.01
N GLN A 70 11.36 0.42 12.27
CA GLN A 70 9.96 0.11 12.62
C GLN A 70 9.01 1.28 12.31
N GLU A 71 9.40 2.52 12.60
CA GLU A 71 8.58 3.70 12.29
C GLU A 71 8.32 3.85 10.78
N GLU A 72 9.32 3.54 9.94
CA GLU A 72 9.17 3.52 8.49
C GLU A 72 8.18 2.45 8.03
N LEU A 73 8.22 1.25 8.62
CA LEU A 73 7.25 0.20 8.35
C LEU A 73 5.83 0.60 8.77
N ILE A 74 5.65 1.30 9.89
CA ILE A 74 4.35 1.81 10.34
C ILE A 74 3.80 2.86 9.37
N LYS A 75 4.65 3.75 8.84
CA LYS A 75 4.24 4.72 7.80
C LYS A 75 3.76 4.00 6.54
N LYS A 76 4.56 3.05 6.06
CA LYS A 76 4.22 2.23 4.89
C LYS A 76 2.92 1.45 5.06
N LYS A 77 2.68 0.88 6.25
CA LYS A 77 1.41 0.23 6.60
C LYS A 77 0.22 1.16 6.40
N LYS A 78 0.30 2.39 6.93
CA LYS A 78 -0.77 3.38 6.80
C LYS A 78 -1.02 3.78 5.34
N GLU A 79 0.03 3.90 4.54
CA GLU A 79 -0.09 4.19 3.11
C GLU A 79 -0.84 3.07 2.37
N LEU A 80 -0.50 1.80 2.63
CA LEU A 80 -1.18 0.64 2.06
C LEU A 80 -2.64 0.56 2.49
N GLU A 81 -2.94 0.76 3.78
CA GLU A 81 -4.31 0.79 4.30
C GLU A 81 -5.14 1.91 3.66
N ASN A 82 -4.55 3.10 3.49
CA ASN A 82 -5.21 4.21 2.82
C ASN A 82 -5.46 3.92 1.34
N GLY A 83 -4.48 3.34 0.63
CA GLY A 83 -4.65 2.96 -0.77
C GLY A 83 -5.76 1.91 -0.96
N LEU A 84 -5.80 0.88 -0.11
CA LEU A 84 -6.89 -0.11 -0.11
C LEU A 84 -8.25 0.52 0.19
N ARG A 85 -8.31 1.49 1.11
CA ARG A 85 -9.53 2.22 1.44
C ARG A 85 -10.04 3.04 0.26
N LEU A 86 -9.14 3.72 -0.47
CA LEU A 86 -9.50 4.50 -1.65
C LEU A 86 -10.08 3.60 -2.74
N ILE A 87 -9.45 2.46 -3.04
CA ILE A 87 -9.96 1.51 -4.04
C ILE A 87 -11.38 1.05 -3.69
N LYS A 88 -11.63 0.70 -2.42
CA LYS A 88 -12.96 0.28 -1.96
C LYS A 88 -14.05 1.35 -2.16
N GLN A 89 -13.69 2.63 -2.18
CA GLN A 89 -14.65 3.72 -2.46
C GLN A 89 -15.06 3.77 -3.93
N PHE A 90 -14.18 3.37 -4.85
CA PHE A 90 -14.48 3.32 -6.29
C PHE A 90 -15.22 2.05 -6.72
N GLU A 91 -15.29 1.02 -5.86
CA GLU A 91 -16.06 -0.20 -6.08
C GLU A 91 -17.54 -0.09 -5.66
N ARG A 92 -17.93 1.00 -4.98
CA ARG A 92 -19.32 1.30 -4.60
C ARG A 92 -20.03 2.08 -5.69
#